data_AF-A0A5C6YLB8-F1
#
_entry.id   AF-A0A5C6YLB8-F1
#
_cell.length_a   1.000
_cell.length_b   1.000
_cell.length_c   1.000
_cell.angle_alpha   90.00
_cell.angle_beta   90.00
_cell.angle_gamma   90.00
#
_symmetry.space_group_name_H-M   'P 1'
#
loop_
_entity.id
_entity.type
_entity.pdbx_description
1 polymer ?
#
loop_
_entity_poly.entity_id
_entity_poly.type
_entity_poly.pdbx_seq_one_letter_code
_entity_poly.pdbx_strand_id
1 'polypeptide(L)'
;MSKRNNFIWKGIQVICWLIFFGYCIQTGALIFNYVFSLFKPIATHNLHLGLDLSELYLKSKSIYTLVFALIVAISALKAYLFFVVLKLFKTLNITKPFSENVSGIITKITYYTLSIAIISIVAQEIVSQLSDKGYNVGIVERYWNDGGAYLLMTAILFAIAFIFKKGIELQNENDLTV
;
A
#
# COMPACT_ATOMS: atom_id res chain seq x y z
N MET A 1 -1.05 8.29 30.74
CA MET A 1 -2.12 8.61 29.76
C MET A 1 -3.49 8.49 30.40
N SER A 2 -4.43 9.38 30.07
CA SER A 2 -5.84 9.24 30.47
C SER A 2 -6.47 7.96 29.88
N LYS A 3 -7.42 7.33 30.59
CA LYS A 3 -8.14 6.12 30.14
C LYS A 3 -8.74 6.27 28.73
N ARG A 4 -9.23 7.47 28.39
CA ARG A 4 -9.79 7.80 27.06
C ARG A 4 -8.74 7.72 25.95
N ASN A 5 -7.53 8.21 26.19
CA ASN A 5 -6.45 8.22 25.19
C ASN A 5 -5.93 6.81 24.91
N ASN A 6 -5.89 5.94 25.94
CA ASN A 6 -5.55 4.53 25.76
C ASN A 6 -6.58 3.77 24.91
N PHE A 7 -7.87 4.10 25.06
CA PHE A 7 -8.92 3.49 24.25
C PHE A 7 -8.79 3.88 22.77
N ILE A 8 -8.61 5.17 22.48
CA ILE A 8 -8.40 5.68 21.12
C ILE A 8 -7.16 5.03 20.49
N TRP A 9 -6.06 4.96 21.24
CA TRP A 9 -4.81 4.36 20.78
C TRP A 9 -4.97 2.89 20.38
N LYS A 10 -5.63 2.09 21.23
CA LYS A 10 -5.93 0.68 20.92
C LYS A 10 -6.89 0.54 19.74
N GLY A 11 -7.89 1.42 19.62
CA GLY A 11 -8.83 1.42 18.51
C GLY A 11 -8.12 1.60 17.17
N ILE A 12 -7.21 2.57 17.06
CA ILE A 12 -6.42 2.81 15.84
C ILE A 12 -5.58 1.57 15.50
N GLN A 13 -4.92 0.97 16.49
CA GLN A 13 -4.11 -0.24 16.27
C GLN A 13 -4.94 -1.42 15.74
N VAL A 14 -6.15 -1.64 16.28
CA VAL A 14 -7.06 -2.70 15.81
C VAL A 14 -7.47 -2.45 14.36
N ILE A 15 -7.81 -1.21 14.01
CA ILE A 15 -8.17 -0.83 12.63
C ILE A 15 -6.99 -1.11 11.67
N CYS A 16 -5.77 -0.72 12.03
CA CYS A 16 -4.59 -1.00 11.21
C CYS A 16 -4.34 -2.50 11.02
N TRP A 17 -4.57 -3.32 12.06
CA TRP A 17 -4.47 -4.77 11.96
C TRP A 17 -5.52 -5.36 11.02
N LEU A 18 -6.78 -4.90 11.08
CA LEU A 18 -7.83 -5.34 10.18
C LEU A 18 -7.51 -5.02 8.72
N ILE A 19 -7.03 -3.80 8.44
CA ILE A 19 -6.65 -3.39 7.09
C ILE A 19 -5.44 -4.21 6.59
N PHE A 20 -4.44 -4.44 7.44
CA PHE A 20 -3.29 -5.29 7.12
C PHE A 20 -3.73 -6.70 6.69
N PHE A 21 -4.56 -7.37 7.51
CA PHE A 21 -5.06 -8.70 7.17
C PHE A 21 -5.90 -8.70 5.88
N GLY A 22 -6.73 -7.67 5.67
CA GLY A 22 -7.50 -7.50 4.44
C GLY A 22 -6.60 -7.51 3.20
N TYR A 23 -5.54 -6.70 3.20
CA TYR A 23 -4.58 -6.67 2.08
C TYR A 23 -3.77 -7.96 1.94
N CYS A 24 -3.43 -8.65 3.04
CA CYS A 24 -2.77 -9.96 2.97
C CYS A 24 -3.66 -11.02 2.30
N ILE A 25 -4.94 -11.09 2.68
CA ILE A 25 -5.91 -12.01 2.09
C ILE A 25 -6.10 -11.70 0.59
N GLN A 26 -6.30 -10.42 0.25
CA GLN A 26 -6.43 -9.98 -1.14
C GLN A 26 -5.19 -10.35 -1.97
N THR A 27 -3.99 -10.07 -1.47
CA THR A 27 -2.74 -10.36 -2.16
C THR A 27 -2.54 -11.86 -2.34
N GLY A 28 -2.80 -12.66 -1.30
CA GLY A 28 -2.73 -14.12 -1.37
C GLY A 28 -3.71 -14.70 -2.39
N ALA A 29 -4.95 -14.19 -2.41
CA ALA A 29 -5.95 -14.61 -3.38
C ALA A 29 -5.57 -14.24 -4.82
N LEU A 30 -4.99 -13.06 -5.04
CA LEU A 30 -4.51 -12.66 -6.37
C LEU A 30 -3.36 -13.55 -6.84
N ILE A 31 -2.36 -13.81 -5.99
CA ILE A 31 -1.22 -14.68 -6.32
C ILE A 31 -1.71 -16.10 -6.63
N PHE A 32 -2.57 -16.66 -5.78
CA PHE A 32 -3.14 -17.98 -5.99
C PHE A 32 -3.88 -18.07 -7.33
N ASN A 33 -4.73 -17.09 -7.64
CA ASN A 33 -5.45 -17.01 -8.89
C ASN A 33 -4.53 -16.90 -10.11
N TYR A 34 -3.46 -16.10 -10.02
CA TYR A 34 -2.46 -16.02 -11.09
C TYR A 34 -1.79 -17.36 -11.34
N VAL A 35 -1.25 -17.99 -10.30
CA VAL A 35 -0.57 -19.28 -10.41
C VAL A 35 -1.52 -20.32 -10.96
N PHE A 36 -2.76 -20.37 -10.46
CA PHE A 36 -3.76 -21.31 -10.94
C PHE A 36 -4.15 -21.06 -12.40
N SER A 37 -4.23 -19.81 -12.85
CA SER A 37 -4.49 -19.45 -14.25
C SER A 37 -3.41 -19.94 -15.23
N LEU A 38 -2.18 -20.16 -14.76
CA LEU A 38 -1.09 -20.72 -15.58
C LEU A 38 -1.30 -22.22 -15.86
N PHE A 39 -1.92 -22.95 -14.93
CA PHE A 39 -2.21 -24.38 -15.07
C PHE A 39 -3.59 -24.66 -15.69
N LYS A 40 -4.59 -23.82 -15.40
CA LYS A 40 -5.94 -23.93 -15.95
C LYS A 40 -6.46 -22.57 -16.44
N PRO A 41 -6.50 -22.33 -17.76
CA PRO A 41 -6.91 -21.04 -18.32
C PRO A 41 -8.40 -20.73 -18.09
N ILE A 42 -9.23 -21.72 -17.72
CA ILE A 42 -10.65 -21.53 -17.37
C ILE A 42 -10.81 -20.69 -16.08
N ALA A 43 -9.77 -20.59 -15.25
CA ALA A 43 -9.80 -19.83 -14.00
C ALA A 43 -9.79 -18.30 -14.17
N THR A 44 -9.62 -17.79 -15.40
CA THR A 44 -9.60 -16.35 -15.67
C THR A 44 -10.98 -15.71 -15.69
N HIS A 45 -12.07 -16.50 -15.76
CA HIS A 45 -13.44 -16.01 -15.89
C HIS A 45 -14.04 -15.48 -14.57
N ASN A 46 -13.44 -15.79 -13.42
CA ASN A 46 -13.91 -15.34 -12.09
C ASN A 46 -12.73 -15.23 -11.12
N LEU A 47 -11.79 -14.32 -11.39
CA LEU A 47 -10.70 -14.02 -10.47
C LEU A 47 -11.23 -13.22 -9.26
N HIS A 48 -10.42 -13.08 -8.21
CA HIS A 48 -10.79 -12.36 -6.98
C HIS A 48 -11.55 -11.04 -7.26
N LEU A 49 -12.69 -10.85 -6.59
CA LEU A 49 -13.64 -9.73 -6.79
C LEU A 49 -14.33 -9.71 -8.17
N GLY A 50 -14.48 -10.84 -8.87
CA GLY A 50 -15.14 -10.87 -10.19
C GLY A 50 -14.30 -10.24 -11.30
N LEU A 51 -12.98 -10.25 -11.14
CA LEU A 51 -12.05 -9.83 -12.20
C LEU A 51 -12.09 -10.89 -13.32
N ASP A 52 -12.60 -10.52 -14.49
CA ASP A 52 -12.50 -11.37 -15.69
C ASP A 52 -11.42 -10.80 -16.61
N LEU A 53 -10.35 -11.57 -16.79
CA LEU A 53 -9.24 -11.25 -17.68
C LEU A 53 -9.05 -12.32 -18.77
N SER A 54 -10.08 -13.15 -18.99
CA SER A 54 -10.04 -14.26 -19.95
C SER A 54 -9.78 -13.78 -21.37
N GLU A 55 -10.45 -12.71 -21.78
CA GLU A 55 -10.23 -12.10 -23.09
C GLU A 55 -8.80 -11.58 -23.28
N LEU A 56 -8.23 -10.99 -22.22
CA LEU A 56 -6.85 -10.50 -22.24
C LEU A 56 -5.86 -11.65 -22.33
N TYR A 57 -6.11 -12.75 -21.60
CA TYR A 57 -5.30 -13.97 -21.65
C TYR A 57 -5.30 -14.59 -23.05
N LEU A 58 -6.47 -14.67 -23.69
CA LEU A 58 -6.64 -15.24 -25.03
C LEU A 58 -5.99 -14.37 -26.12
N LYS A 59 -6.13 -13.03 -26.03
CA LYS A 59 -5.54 -12.11 -27.01
C LYS A 59 -4.02 -12.00 -26.85
N SER A 60 -3.52 -11.88 -25.62
CA SER A 60 -2.08 -11.74 -25.36
C SER A 60 -1.70 -12.14 -23.94
N LYS A 61 -1.09 -13.32 -23.82
CA LYS A 61 -0.59 -13.85 -22.54
C LYS A 61 0.47 -12.94 -21.90
N SER A 62 1.26 -12.22 -22.70
CA SER A 62 2.27 -11.28 -22.21
C SER A 62 1.63 -10.05 -21.56
N ILE A 63 0.60 -9.47 -22.18
CA ILE A 63 -0.13 -8.32 -21.63
C ILE A 63 -0.91 -8.75 -20.39
N TYR A 64 -1.54 -9.92 -20.42
CA TYR A 64 -2.19 -10.50 -19.23
C TYR A 64 -1.22 -10.60 -18.06
N THR A 65 -0.03 -11.16 -18.28
CA THR A 65 0.99 -11.34 -17.24
C THR A 65 1.46 -10.00 -16.69
N LEU A 66 1.68 -9.00 -17.55
CA LEU A 66 2.07 -7.65 -17.15
C LEU A 66 1.01 -6.99 -16.26
N VAL A 67 -0.25 -6.98 -16.71
CA VAL A 67 -1.36 -6.36 -15.98
C VAL A 67 -1.57 -7.06 -14.64
N PHE A 68 -1.58 -8.39 -14.63
CA PHE A 68 -1.75 -9.14 -13.39
C PHE A 68 -0.59 -8.93 -12.41
N ALA A 69 0.65 -8.87 -12.90
CA ALA A 69 1.81 -8.58 -12.08
C ALA A 69 1.71 -7.18 -11.44
N LEU A 70 1.21 -6.17 -12.14
CA LEU A 70 0.95 -4.84 -11.59
C LEU A 70 -0.08 -4.88 -10.46
N ILE A 71 -1.19 -5.59 -10.65
CA ILE A 71 -2.24 -5.75 -9.62
C ILE A 71 -1.64 -6.36 -8.34
N VAL A 72 -0.89 -7.46 -8.50
CA VAL A 72 -0.25 -8.16 -7.37
C VAL A 72 0.78 -7.27 -6.69
N ALA A 73 1.63 -6.58 -7.47
CA ALA A 73 2.67 -5.71 -6.92
C ALA A 73 2.07 -4.56 -6.09
N ILE A 74 1.02 -3.91 -6.58
CA ILE A 74 0.33 -2.82 -5.85
C ILE A 74 -0.33 -3.36 -4.59
N SER A 75 -1.05 -4.49 -4.67
CA SER A 75 -1.68 -5.12 -3.51
C SER A 75 -0.64 -5.52 -2.44
N ALA A 76 0.48 -6.09 -2.86
CA ALA A 76 1.57 -6.48 -1.97
C ALA A 76 2.24 -5.27 -1.31
N LEU A 77 2.45 -4.18 -2.06
CA LEU A 77 2.97 -2.93 -1.52
C LEU A 77 2.02 -2.33 -0.47
N LYS A 78 0.70 -2.34 -0.72
CA LYS A 78 -0.30 -1.90 0.26
C LYS A 78 -0.26 -2.77 1.53
N ALA A 79 -0.17 -4.09 1.39
CA ALA A 79 -0.01 -4.99 2.55
C ALA A 79 1.27 -4.68 3.34
N TYR A 80 2.40 -4.52 2.65
CA TYR A 80 3.68 -4.24 3.29
C TYR A 80 3.70 -2.85 3.96
N LEU A 81 3.09 -1.84 3.35
CA LEU A 81 2.91 -0.52 3.96
C LEU A 81 2.24 -0.64 5.33
N PHE A 82 1.13 -1.39 5.43
CA PHE A 82 0.43 -1.59 6.69
C PHE A 82 1.25 -2.41 7.70
N PHE A 83 2.07 -3.35 7.26
CA PHE A 83 3.04 -4.02 8.13
C PHE A 83 4.04 -3.01 8.75
N VAL A 84 4.56 -2.06 7.96
CA VAL A 84 5.46 -1.01 8.47
C VAL A 84 4.72 -0.08 9.45
N VAL A 85 3.45 0.25 9.17
CA VAL A 85 2.59 1.01 10.10
C VAL A 85 2.39 0.27 11.42
N LEU A 86 2.15 -1.05 11.41
CA LEU A 86 2.07 -1.84 12.64
C LEU A 86 3.39 -1.83 13.43
N LYS A 87 4.53 -1.85 12.73
CA LYS A 87 5.85 -1.69 13.36
C LYS A 87 6.01 -0.33 14.01
N LEU A 88 5.50 0.75 13.39
CA LEU A 88 5.47 2.09 14.00
C LEU A 88 4.74 2.05 15.34
N PHE A 89 3.53 1.48 15.38
CA PHE A 89 2.73 1.38 16.61
C PHE A 89 3.40 0.56 17.71
N LYS A 90 4.19 -0.46 17.36
CA LYS A 90 4.96 -1.27 18.31
C LYS A 90 6.16 -0.52 18.88
N THR A 91 6.78 0.35 18.09
CA THR A 91 8.01 1.07 18.44
C THR A 91 7.74 2.44 19.08
N LEU A 92 6.61 3.08 18.78
CA LEU A 92 6.31 4.43 19.26
C LEU A 92 6.12 4.45 20.77
N ASN A 93 7.01 5.17 21.46
CA ASN A 93 6.79 5.55 22.84
C ASN A 93 6.13 6.93 22.90
N ILE A 94 4.88 7.00 23.33
CA ILE A 94 4.13 8.26 23.32
C ILE A 94 4.65 9.26 24.37
N THR A 95 5.43 8.81 25.37
CA THR A 95 6.05 9.74 26.33
C THR A 95 7.30 10.41 25.77
N LYS A 96 8.02 9.76 24.84
CA LYS A 96 9.19 10.30 24.12
C LYS A 96 9.08 9.92 22.64
N PRO A 97 8.17 10.57 21.87
CA PRO A 97 7.80 10.14 20.53
C PRO A 97 8.89 10.41 19.49
N PHE A 98 9.74 11.42 19.71
CA PHE A 98 10.83 11.79 18.81
C PHE A 98 12.05 10.91 19.10
N SER A 99 12.20 9.86 18.29
CA SER A 99 13.37 8.99 18.31
C SER A 99 13.77 8.63 16.88
N GLU A 100 15.07 8.39 16.67
CA GLU A 100 15.63 8.01 15.36
C GLU A 100 14.92 6.79 14.76
N ASN A 101 14.57 5.79 15.60
CA ASN A 101 13.88 4.59 15.14
C ASN A 101 12.47 4.90 14.62
N VAL A 102 11.71 5.75 15.33
CA VAL A 102 10.37 6.18 14.91
C VAL A 102 10.45 7.02 13.63
N SER A 103 11.38 7.97 13.57
CA SER A 103 11.61 8.81 12.38
C SER A 103 11.98 7.97 11.16
N GLY A 104 12.85 6.98 11.33
CA GLY A 104 13.21 6.03 10.27
C GLY A 104 12.03 5.19 9.78
N ILE A 105 11.12 4.79 10.67
CA ILE A 105 9.89 4.08 10.28
C ILE A 105 8.92 5.00 9.53
N ILE A 106 8.71 6.24 10.00
CA ILE A 106 7.87 7.23 9.30
C ILE A 106 8.41 7.50 7.91
N THR A 107 9.71 7.70 7.78
CA THR A 107 10.39 7.92 6.49
C THR A 107 10.16 6.74 5.53
N LYS A 108 10.24 5.50 6.02
CA LYS A 108 9.91 4.31 5.21
C LYS A 108 8.45 4.32 4.77
N ILE A 109 7.51 4.63 5.67
CA ILE A 109 6.09 4.76 5.35
C ILE A 109 5.90 5.77 4.21
N THR A 110 6.52 6.95 4.29
CA THR A 110 6.49 7.98 3.24
C THR A 110 6.99 7.48 1.89
N TYR A 111 8.12 6.76 1.86
CA TYR A 111 8.64 6.22 0.61
C TYR A 111 7.74 5.13 0.02
N TYR A 112 7.17 4.25 0.85
CA TYR A 112 6.23 3.22 0.36
C TYR A 112 4.93 3.83 -0.17
N THR A 113 4.38 4.87 0.47
CA THR A 113 3.21 5.57 -0.08
C THR A 113 3.52 6.25 -1.40
N LEU A 114 4.73 6.83 -1.54
CA LEU A 114 5.17 7.42 -2.81
C LEU A 114 5.29 6.35 -3.90
N SER A 115 5.90 5.21 -3.59
CA SER A 115 6.03 4.10 -4.54
C SER A 115 4.66 3.58 -4.99
N ILE A 116 3.70 3.43 -4.07
CA ILE A 116 2.33 3.03 -4.41
C ILE A 116 1.69 4.06 -5.35
N ALA A 117 1.83 5.36 -5.06
CA ALA A 117 1.28 6.42 -5.90
C ALA A 117 1.85 6.37 -7.32
N ILE A 118 3.18 6.32 -7.46
CA ILE A 118 3.86 6.29 -8.77
C ILE A 118 3.46 5.04 -9.55
N ILE A 119 3.53 3.86 -8.93
CA ILE A 119 3.20 2.60 -9.61
C ILE A 119 1.72 2.58 -10.01
N SER A 120 0.82 3.14 -9.20
CA SER A 120 -0.61 3.24 -9.51
C SER A 120 -0.87 4.15 -10.72
N ILE A 121 -0.22 5.31 -10.79
CA ILE A 121 -0.33 6.23 -11.93
C ILE A 121 0.21 5.59 -13.21
N VAL A 122 1.38 4.92 -13.12
CA VAL A 122 1.95 4.20 -14.26
C VAL A 122 1.05 3.05 -14.71
N ALA A 123 0.47 2.28 -13.78
CA ALA A 123 -0.46 1.21 -14.10
C ALA A 123 -1.73 1.73 -14.78
N GLN A 124 -2.27 2.85 -14.31
CA GLN A 124 -3.42 3.52 -14.93
C GLN A 124 -3.11 3.94 -16.38
N GLU A 125 -1.95 4.54 -16.62
CA GLU A 125 -1.52 4.96 -17.96
C GLU A 125 -1.37 3.75 -18.90
N ILE A 126 -0.72 2.67 -18.43
CA ILE A 126 -0.58 1.42 -19.21
C ILE A 126 -1.96 0.86 -19.58
N VAL A 127 -2.90 0.82 -18.63
CA VAL A 127 -4.24 0.27 -18.87
C VAL A 127 -5.08 1.18 -19.77
N SER A 128 -4.94 2.51 -19.66
CA SER A 128 -5.57 3.44 -20.61
C SER A 128 -5.12 3.18 -22.04
N GLN A 129 -3.81 3.05 -22.27
CA GLN A 129 -3.27 2.75 -23.60
C GLN A 129 -3.68 1.37 -24.14
N LEU A 130 -3.92 0.40 -23.25
CA LEU A 130 -4.49 -0.90 -23.64
C LEU A 130 -5.97 -0.78 -23.98
N SER A 131 -6.74 0.01 -23.22
CA SER A 131 -8.14 0.29 -23.52
C SER A 131 -8.29 0.95 -24.90
N ASP A 132 -7.46 1.93 -25.22
CA ASP A 132 -7.46 2.61 -26.53
C ASP A 132 -7.15 1.66 -27.70
N LYS A 133 -6.43 0.57 -27.42
CA LYS A 133 -6.13 -0.51 -28.40
C LYS A 133 -7.24 -1.56 -28.50
N GLY A 134 -8.38 -1.37 -27.83
CA GLY A 134 -9.53 -2.28 -27.88
C GLY A 134 -9.42 -3.50 -26.95
N TYR A 135 -8.63 -3.41 -25.88
CA TYR A 135 -8.63 -4.40 -24.80
C TYR A 135 -9.67 -4.03 -23.73
N ASN A 136 -10.45 -5.02 -23.27
CA ASN A 136 -11.39 -4.83 -22.18
C ASN A 136 -10.68 -4.96 -20.82
N VAL A 137 -10.14 -3.84 -20.31
CA VAL A 137 -9.31 -3.80 -19.09
C VAL A 137 -9.83 -2.83 -18.01
N GLY A 138 -11.01 -2.23 -18.21
CA GLY A 138 -11.57 -1.23 -17.28
C GLY A 138 -11.83 -1.77 -15.86
N ILE A 139 -12.12 -3.06 -15.72
CA ILE A 139 -12.35 -3.69 -14.40
C ILE A 139 -11.09 -3.69 -13.51
N VAL A 140 -9.90 -3.51 -14.09
CA VAL A 140 -8.64 -3.53 -13.36
C VAL A 140 -8.37 -2.19 -12.64
N GLU A 141 -8.99 -1.10 -13.08
CA GLU A 141 -8.75 0.24 -12.51
C GLU A 141 -9.02 0.31 -11.01
N ARG A 142 -9.95 -0.51 -10.50
CA ARG A 142 -10.29 -0.58 -9.08
C ARG A 142 -9.13 -0.93 -8.15
N TYR A 143 -8.04 -1.52 -8.65
CA TYR A 143 -6.89 -1.90 -7.83
C TYR A 143 -5.93 -0.72 -7.55
N TRP A 144 -6.04 0.35 -8.35
CA TRP A 144 -5.13 1.50 -8.31
C TRP A 144 -5.81 2.87 -8.50
N ASN A 145 -7.15 2.93 -8.51
CA ASN A 145 -7.91 4.18 -8.59
C ASN A 145 -7.63 5.16 -7.42
N ASP A 146 -7.04 4.65 -6.34
CA ASP A 146 -6.62 5.40 -5.17
C ASP A 146 -5.20 5.99 -5.28
N GLY A 147 -4.53 5.84 -6.44
CA GLY A 147 -3.17 6.36 -6.67
C GLY A 147 -3.02 7.85 -6.35
N GLY A 148 -4.00 8.68 -6.72
CA GLY A 148 -4.02 10.11 -6.37
C GLY A 148 -4.12 10.37 -4.87
N ALA A 149 -4.86 9.54 -4.13
CA ALA A 149 -4.95 9.63 -2.66
C ALA A 149 -3.61 9.27 -2.01
N TYR A 150 -2.90 8.27 -2.52
CA TYR A 150 -1.53 7.96 -2.06
C TYR A 150 -0.52 9.07 -2.39
N LEU A 151 -0.69 9.77 -3.51
CA LEU A 151 0.16 10.92 -3.85
C LEU A 151 -0.04 12.07 -2.85
N LEU A 152 -1.29 12.40 -2.53
CA LEU A 152 -1.61 13.41 -1.51
C LEU A 152 -1.11 13.00 -0.13
N MET A 153 -1.34 11.74 0.25
CA MET A 153 -0.85 11.17 1.52
C MET A 153 0.67 11.29 1.63
N THR A 154 1.39 11.07 0.54
CA THR A 154 2.84 11.20 0.49
C THR A 154 3.31 12.61 0.80
N ALA A 155 2.66 13.65 0.25
CA ALA A 155 3.00 15.04 0.55
C ALA A 155 2.83 15.36 2.05
N ILE A 156 1.73 14.90 2.65
CA ILE A 156 1.46 15.07 4.10
C ILE A 156 2.51 14.32 4.93
N LEU A 157 2.84 13.09 4.56
CA LEU A 157 3.82 12.27 5.26
C LEU A 157 5.25 12.81 5.16
N PHE A 158 5.62 13.47 4.06
CA PHE A 158 6.89 14.19 3.97
C PHE A 158 6.97 15.34 4.98
N ALA A 159 5.90 16.12 5.12
CA ALA A 159 5.83 17.18 6.13
C ALA A 159 5.96 16.58 7.55
N ILE A 160 5.27 15.48 7.84
CA ILE A 160 5.38 14.78 9.12
C ILE A 160 6.79 14.26 9.36
N ALA A 161 7.43 13.62 8.37
CA ALA A 161 8.81 13.14 8.48
C ALA A 161 9.79 14.28 8.77
N PHE A 162 9.61 15.43 8.12
CA PHE A 162 10.41 16.63 8.38
C PHE A 162 10.22 17.16 9.81
N ILE A 163 8.98 17.23 10.30
CA ILE A 163 8.65 17.61 11.68
C ILE A 163 9.31 16.65 12.67
N PHE A 164 9.26 15.34 12.43
CA PHE A 164 9.90 14.35 13.30
C PHE A 164 11.41 14.53 13.36
N LYS A 165 12.06 14.77 12.22
CA LYS A 165 13.50 15.04 12.16
C LYS A 165 13.86 16.28 12.97
N LYS A 166 13.13 17.39 12.78
CA LYS A 166 13.32 18.62 13.55
C LYS A 166 13.04 18.45 15.04
N GLY A 167 12.02 17.67 15.40
CA GLY A 167 11.68 17.36 16.78
C GLY A 167 12.79 16.58 17.49
N ILE A 168 13.48 15.68 16.80
CA ILE A 168 14.65 14.97 17.34
C ILE A 168 15.81 15.92 17.60
N GLU A 169 16.12 16.81 16.65
CA GLU A 169 17.18 17.82 16.79
C GLU A 169 16.94 18.67 18.05
N LEU A 170 15.73 19.22 18.20
CA LEU A 170 15.36 20.04 19.37
C LEU A 170 15.39 19.27 20.70
N GLN A 171 14.95 18.01 20.70
CA GLN A 171 14.94 17.19 21.91
C GLN A 171 16.37 16.85 22.37
N ASN A 172 17.29 16.63 21.43
CA ASN A 172 18.69 16.37 21.73
C ASN A 172 19.41 17.62 22.26
N GLU A 173 19.13 18.79 21.70
CA GLU A 173 19.68 20.06 22.21
C GLU A 173 19.23 20.34 23.66
N ASN A 174 17.95 20.07 23.96
CA ASN A 174 17.40 20.26 25.30
C ASN A 174 17.96 19.23 26.30
N ASP A 175 18.14 17.96 25.89
CA ASP A 175 18.75 16.93 26.74
C ASP A 175 20.25 17.20 27.03
N LEU A 176 20.94 18.03 26.23
CA LEU A 176 22.36 18.42 26.42
C LEU A 176 22.55 19.68 27.29
N THR A 177 21.48 20.43 27.57
CA THR A 177 21.54 21.71 28.30
C THR A 177 21.01 21.64 29.73
N VAL A 178 20.54 20.46 30.17
CA VAL A 178 20.09 20.16 31.54
C VAL A 178 21.22 19.56 32.37
#